data_AF-A0AAP7W5C9-F1
#
_entry.id   AF-A0AAP7W5C9-F1
#
_cell.length_a   1.000
_cell.length_b   1.000
_cell.length_c   1.000
_cell.angle_alpha   90.00
_cell.angle_beta   90.00
_cell.angle_gamma   90.00
#
_symmetry.space_group_name_H-M   'P 1'
#
loop_
_entity.id
_entity.type
_entity.pdbx_description
1 polymer ?
#
loop_
_entity_poly.entity_id
_entity_poly.type
_entity_poly.pdbx_seq_one_letter_code
_entity_poly.pdbx_strand_id
1 'polypeptide(L)'
;MILLICLGAVASALAMAILYEPGADPSRIYYGTDTRAFSLLIGAALALIWPSNRFANKIIPKARLILDVVGGTALIIILLMFWKTNQYDPFLYNGGMVLLSIATALLVANLAHPASRIAQFLRFRPLRWIGIRSYGIYLWHYPILTLTTPKVNAGDFSLIRAIIQFILIIMIAQISWKYIEKPIRQGALRNIQFKNLRLQNVALSVKLALICAVFVSSIAVFGLSKGSKAKENPQLDKVEAVQTQPAKHPVAIRENPAQETPKNQEESKEVNSVQPKSSPNVTAIGDSVMIDIAPYLKNAFPDIRIDAQIGRQLSKAIPVVEQLKNEGNLGNYVIIGLGTNGAFTTEQLVLLMELIGN
;
A
#
# COMPACT_ATOMS: atom_id res chain seq x y z
N MET A 1 9.53 -14.32 31.50
CA MET A 1 9.91 -13.48 30.34
C MET A 1 9.56 -14.14 29.00
N ILE A 2 10.14 -15.30 28.66
CA ILE A 2 9.87 -15.99 27.38
C ILE A 2 8.37 -16.29 27.18
N LEU A 3 7.69 -16.80 28.21
CA LEU A 3 6.24 -17.08 28.16
C LEU A 3 5.42 -15.84 27.76
N LEU A 4 5.77 -14.66 28.29
CA LEU A 4 5.07 -13.41 27.98
C LEU A 4 5.31 -12.96 26.53
N ILE A 5 6.52 -13.17 26.00
CA ILE A 5 6.85 -12.92 24.59
C ILE A 5 6.04 -13.85 23.67
N CYS A 6 5.96 -15.14 24.02
CA CYS A 6 5.17 -16.11 23.26
C CYS A 6 3.67 -15.78 23.29
N LEU A 7 3.13 -15.44 24.46
CA LEU A 7 1.73 -15.01 24.60
C LEU A 7 1.45 -13.74 23.78
N GLY A 8 2.35 -12.75 23.82
CA GLY A 8 2.24 -11.55 22.99
C GLY A 8 2.29 -11.85 21.49
N ALA A 9 3.12 -12.81 21.06
CA ALA A 9 3.19 -13.23 19.67
C ALA A 9 1.89 -13.91 19.23
N VAL A 10 1.34 -14.79 20.06
CA VAL A 10 0.05 -15.45 19.79
C VAL A 10 -1.08 -14.42 19.75
N ALA A 11 -1.14 -13.50 20.71
CA ALA A 11 -2.16 -12.44 20.73
C ALA A 11 -2.10 -11.55 19.48
N SER A 12 -0.89 -11.14 19.07
CA SER A 12 -0.67 -10.35 17.86
C SER A 12 -1.08 -11.10 16.58
N ALA A 13 -0.74 -12.39 16.48
CA ALA A 13 -1.13 -13.24 15.36
C ALA A 13 -2.65 -13.47 15.28
N LEU A 14 -3.29 -13.72 16.43
CA LEU A 14 -4.74 -13.88 16.50
C LEU A 14 -5.45 -12.57 16.17
N ALA A 15 -4.95 -11.43 16.65
CA ALA A 15 -5.49 -10.12 16.28
C ALA A 15 -5.47 -9.90 14.77
N MET A 16 -4.37 -10.28 14.09
CA MET A 16 -4.30 -10.22 12.62
C MET A 16 -5.35 -11.12 11.95
N ALA A 17 -5.47 -12.38 12.39
CA ALA A 17 -6.40 -13.34 11.80
C ALA A 17 -7.88 -12.95 12.03
N ILE A 18 -8.21 -12.41 13.21
CA ILE A 18 -9.58 -12.01 13.57
C ILE A 18 -9.99 -10.73 12.84
N LEU A 19 -9.07 -9.76 12.69
CA LEU A 19 -9.35 -8.49 12.02
C LEU A 19 -9.24 -8.56 10.49
N TYR A 20 -8.86 -9.71 9.94
CA TYR A 20 -8.76 -9.87 8.50
C TYR A 20 -10.14 -10.06 7.87
N GLU A 21 -10.51 -9.13 7.00
CA GLU A 21 -11.72 -9.22 6.18
C GLU A 21 -11.32 -9.56 4.72
N PRO A 22 -11.69 -10.75 4.22
CA PRO A 22 -11.43 -11.11 2.83
C PRO A 22 -12.09 -10.14 1.85
N GLY A 23 -11.32 -9.67 0.87
CA GLY A 23 -11.82 -8.72 -0.14
C GLY A 23 -12.04 -7.30 0.37
N ALA A 24 -11.51 -6.96 1.56
CA ALA A 24 -11.31 -5.60 2.06
C ALA A 24 -9.82 -5.19 1.97
N ASP A 25 -9.50 -3.92 2.22
CA ASP A 25 -8.11 -3.43 2.23
C ASP A 25 -7.35 -3.97 3.45
N PRO A 26 -6.30 -4.80 3.27
CA PRO A 26 -5.55 -5.35 4.39
C PRO A 26 -4.52 -4.38 4.98
N SER A 27 -4.42 -3.14 4.47
CA SER A 27 -3.38 -2.18 4.87
C SER A 27 -3.31 -1.95 6.38
N ARG A 28 -4.46 -1.83 7.07
CA ARG A 28 -4.49 -1.62 8.53
C ARG A 28 -3.80 -2.74 9.29
N ILE A 29 -4.09 -3.99 8.94
CA ILE A 29 -3.53 -5.15 9.63
C ILE A 29 -2.10 -5.44 9.16
N TYR A 30 -1.76 -5.07 7.93
CA TYR A 30 -0.43 -5.24 7.36
C TYR A 30 0.59 -4.25 7.96
N TYR A 31 0.19 -2.99 8.17
CA TYR A 31 1.02 -1.95 8.76
C TYR A 31 0.82 -1.78 10.28
N GLY A 32 -0.21 -2.43 10.84
CA GLY A 32 -0.49 -2.41 12.27
C GLY A 32 0.64 -3.04 13.08
N THR A 33 1.19 -2.31 14.05
CA THR A 33 2.22 -2.85 14.94
C THR A 33 1.64 -3.94 15.84
N ASP A 34 0.40 -3.75 16.30
CA ASP A 34 -0.38 -4.70 17.11
C ASP A 34 -0.60 -6.04 16.39
N THR A 35 -0.89 -6.00 15.09
CA THR A 35 -1.13 -7.19 14.26
C THR A 35 0.14 -7.77 13.64
N ARG A 36 1.29 -7.08 13.67
CA ARG A 36 2.58 -7.57 13.13
C ARG A 36 3.65 -7.88 14.18
N ALA A 37 3.43 -7.49 15.44
CA ALA A 37 4.40 -7.67 16.53
C ALA A 37 4.88 -9.12 16.67
N PHE A 38 4.03 -10.11 16.35
CA PHE A 38 4.39 -11.52 16.40
C PHE A 38 5.72 -11.85 15.69
N SER A 39 6.01 -11.24 14.54
CA SER A 39 7.24 -11.52 13.78
C SER A 39 8.49 -11.14 14.58
N LEU A 40 8.45 -9.96 15.23
CA LEU A 40 9.53 -9.47 16.08
C LEU A 40 9.64 -10.29 17.38
N LEU A 41 8.50 -10.62 17.99
CA LEU A 41 8.45 -11.40 19.23
C LEU A 41 8.96 -12.82 19.04
N ILE A 42 8.65 -13.47 17.91
CA ILE A 42 9.21 -14.78 17.54
C ILE A 42 10.75 -14.69 17.43
N GLY A 43 11.27 -13.65 16.78
CA GLY A 43 12.71 -13.41 16.71
C GLY A 43 13.35 -13.16 18.08
N ALA A 44 12.67 -12.40 18.96
CA ALA A 44 13.13 -12.16 20.33
C ALA A 44 13.15 -13.45 21.18
N ALA A 45 12.11 -14.28 21.07
CA ALA A 45 12.06 -15.58 21.74
C ALA A 45 13.22 -16.47 21.28
N LEU A 46 13.49 -16.51 19.96
CA LEU A 46 14.62 -17.23 19.40
C LEU A 46 15.95 -16.78 19.99
N ALA A 47 16.17 -15.46 20.07
CA ALA A 47 17.43 -14.90 20.59
C ALA A 47 17.69 -15.29 22.06
N LEU A 48 16.63 -15.45 22.86
CA LEU A 48 16.72 -15.88 24.27
C LEU A 48 16.97 -17.39 24.41
N ILE A 49 16.36 -18.19 23.55
CA ILE A 49 16.43 -19.66 23.60
C ILE A 49 17.72 -20.18 22.94
N TRP A 50 18.19 -19.51 21.89
CA TRP A 50 19.28 -19.97 21.02
C TRP A 50 20.46 -18.97 20.97
N PRO A 51 21.10 -18.65 22.11
CA PRO A 51 22.18 -17.66 22.16
C PRO A 51 23.43 -18.15 21.41
N SER A 52 23.82 -17.43 20.35
CA SER A 52 24.94 -17.80 19.45
C SER A 52 26.28 -17.99 20.13
N ASN A 53 26.49 -17.35 21.28
CA ASN A 53 27.76 -17.34 21.99
C ASN A 53 27.99 -18.62 22.81
N ARG A 54 27.00 -19.51 22.89
CA ARG A 54 27.06 -20.75 23.68
C ARG A 54 27.28 -22.00 22.83
N PHE A 55 27.43 -21.87 21.50
CA PHE A 55 27.60 -23.04 20.63
C PHE A 55 29.02 -23.61 20.70
N ALA A 56 29.09 -24.91 20.97
CA ALA A 56 30.33 -25.66 20.86
C ALA A 56 30.66 -25.94 19.38
N ASN A 57 31.95 -25.86 19.02
CA ASN A 57 32.41 -26.15 17.66
C ASN A 57 32.27 -27.64 17.27
N LYS A 58 32.14 -28.54 18.24
CA LYS A 58 31.96 -29.99 18.03
C LYS A 58 30.53 -30.39 18.37
N ILE A 59 29.81 -30.90 17.36
CA ILE A 59 28.46 -31.46 17.51
C ILE A 59 28.43 -32.90 17.05
N ILE A 60 27.54 -33.68 17.67
CA ILE A 60 27.27 -35.08 17.30
C ILE A 60 26.61 -35.10 15.91
N PRO A 61 26.94 -36.07 15.03
CA PRO A 61 26.39 -36.15 13.66
C PRO A 61 24.85 -36.08 13.58
N LYS A 62 24.13 -36.70 14.53
CA LYS A 62 22.66 -36.67 14.59
C LYS A 62 22.11 -35.24 14.78
N ALA A 63 22.71 -34.46 15.68
CA ALA A 63 22.29 -33.08 15.91
C ALA A 63 22.56 -32.19 14.68
N ARG A 64 23.64 -32.47 13.94
CA ARG A 64 23.93 -31.80 12.66
C ARG A 64 22.87 -32.11 11.61
N LEU A 65 22.47 -33.37 11.49
CA LEU A 65 21.44 -33.78 10.53
C LEU A 65 20.11 -33.09 10.81
N ILE A 66 19.68 -33.05 12.08
CA ILE A 66 18.46 -32.33 12.48
C ILE A 66 18.56 -30.85 12.11
N LEU A 67 19.69 -30.21 12.42
CA LEU A 67 19.93 -28.82 12.09
C LEU A 67 19.81 -28.58 10.58
N ASP A 68 20.48 -29.38 9.75
CA ASP A 68 20.47 -29.26 8.29
C ASP A 68 19.06 -29.51 7.71
N VAL A 69 18.33 -30.51 8.20
CA VAL A 69 16.94 -30.81 7.78
C VAL A 69 16.01 -29.65 8.14
N VAL A 70 16.09 -29.13 9.36
CA VAL A 70 15.26 -28.00 9.82
C VAL A 70 15.56 -26.75 8.99
N GLY A 71 16.84 -26.42 8.79
CA GLY A 71 17.24 -25.26 7.98
C GLY A 71 16.85 -25.41 6.51
N GLY A 72 17.00 -26.60 5.94
CA GLY A 72 16.63 -26.89 4.54
C GLY A 72 15.14 -26.79 4.33
N THR A 73 14.36 -27.39 5.24
CA THR A 73 12.88 -27.29 5.23
C THR A 73 12.42 -25.85 5.38
N ALA A 74 13.01 -25.10 6.31
CA ALA A 74 12.71 -23.68 6.50
C ALA A 74 13.01 -22.85 5.24
N LEU A 75 14.15 -23.08 4.58
CA LEU A 75 14.49 -22.41 3.33
C LEU A 75 13.51 -22.75 2.20
N ILE A 76 13.12 -24.03 2.07
CA ILE A 76 12.13 -24.48 1.09
C ILE A 76 10.78 -23.79 1.34
N ILE A 77 10.31 -23.73 2.59
CA ILE A 77 9.06 -23.04 2.94
C ILE A 77 9.13 -21.57 2.51
N ILE A 78 10.23 -20.87 2.81
CA ILE A 78 10.41 -19.46 2.41
C ILE A 78 10.38 -19.31 0.88
N LEU A 79 11.08 -20.17 0.14
CA LEU A 79 11.10 -20.13 -1.33
C LEU A 79 9.73 -20.45 -1.94
N LEU A 80 9.01 -21.43 -1.39
CA LEU A 80 7.65 -21.76 -1.81
C LEU A 80 6.69 -20.62 -1.55
N MET A 81 6.76 -20.00 -0.37
CA MET A 81 5.95 -18.82 -0.04
C MET A 81 6.25 -17.65 -0.96
N PHE A 82 7.53 -17.39 -1.27
CA PHE A 82 7.92 -16.36 -2.23
C PHE A 82 7.36 -16.61 -3.64
N TRP A 83 7.31 -17.87 -4.09
CA TRP A 83 6.83 -18.20 -5.42
C TRP A 83 5.30 -18.27 -5.53
N LYS A 84 4.63 -18.77 -4.51
CA LYS A 84 3.19 -19.10 -4.55
C LYS A 84 2.27 -18.04 -3.95
N THR A 85 2.83 -17.04 -3.27
CA THR A 85 2.03 -16.09 -2.49
C THR A 85 2.21 -14.65 -2.97
N ASN A 86 1.16 -13.87 -2.91
CA ASN A 86 1.13 -12.43 -3.18
C ASN A 86 0.46 -11.66 -2.04
N GLN A 87 0.55 -10.33 -2.04
CA GLN A 87 0.08 -9.49 -0.94
C GLN A 87 -1.44 -9.52 -0.71
N TYR A 88 -2.24 -10.03 -1.64
CA TYR A 88 -3.70 -10.08 -1.53
C TYR A 88 -4.21 -11.46 -1.09
N ASP A 89 -3.32 -12.45 -0.93
CA ASP A 89 -3.73 -13.81 -0.60
C ASP A 89 -4.26 -13.92 0.85
N PRO A 90 -5.51 -14.41 1.04
CA PRO A 90 -6.09 -14.61 2.38
C PRO A 90 -5.23 -15.45 3.31
N PHE A 91 -4.53 -16.43 2.74
CA PHE A 91 -3.64 -17.32 3.49
C PHE A 91 -2.57 -16.56 4.29
N LEU A 92 -2.03 -15.45 3.77
CA LEU A 92 -1.00 -14.69 4.48
C LEU A 92 -1.50 -14.16 5.82
N TYR A 93 -2.73 -13.63 5.83
CA TYR A 93 -3.32 -12.96 6.98
C TYR A 93 -3.92 -13.94 7.98
N ASN A 94 -4.35 -15.12 7.52
CA ASN A 94 -4.88 -16.19 8.36
C ASN A 94 -3.81 -17.10 9.01
N GLY A 95 -2.55 -16.70 8.97
CA GLY A 95 -1.44 -17.43 9.62
C GLY A 95 -0.24 -17.71 8.73
N GLY A 96 -0.33 -17.48 7.42
CA GLY A 96 0.80 -17.62 6.50
C GLY A 96 1.99 -16.75 6.92
N MET A 97 1.76 -15.51 7.37
CA MET A 97 2.85 -14.66 7.88
C MET A 97 3.49 -15.20 9.17
N VAL A 98 2.73 -15.91 10.02
CA VAL A 98 3.27 -16.58 11.22
C VAL A 98 4.15 -17.74 10.79
N LEU A 99 3.69 -18.56 9.84
CA LEU A 99 4.47 -19.64 9.24
C LEU A 99 5.79 -19.11 8.67
N LEU A 100 5.74 -18.02 7.89
CA LEU A 100 6.92 -17.37 7.33
C LEU A 100 7.88 -16.89 8.43
N SER A 101 7.34 -16.32 9.51
CA SER A 101 8.13 -15.83 10.64
C SER A 101 8.84 -16.97 11.38
N ILE A 102 8.15 -18.08 11.61
CA ILE A 102 8.73 -19.28 12.22
C ILE A 102 9.78 -19.90 11.30
N ALA A 103 9.48 -20.06 10.01
CA ALA A 103 10.45 -20.57 9.03
C ALA A 103 11.70 -19.67 8.99
N THR A 104 11.53 -18.35 8.98
CA THR A 104 12.65 -17.40 9.03
C THR A 104 13.45 -17.54 10.32
N ALA A 105 12.78 -17.65 11.48
CA ALA A 105 13.45 -17.86 12.76
C ALA A 105 14.26 -19.17 12.78
N LEU A 106 13.71 -20.27 12.28
CA LEU A 106 14.39 -21.55 12.17
C LEU A 106 15.60 -21.49 11.22
N LEU A 107 15.45 -20.81 10.08
CA LEU A 107 16.56 -20.59 9.14
C LEU A 107 17.66 -19.75 9.81
N VAL A 108 17.32 -18.66 10.50
CA VAL A 108 18.30 -17.83 11.21
C VAL A 108 19.02 -18.63 12.31
N ALA A 109 18.30 -19.46 13.09
CA ALA A 109 18.91 -20.33 14.09
C ALA A 109 19.88 -21.34 13.48
N ASN A 110 19.52 -21.92 12.32
CA ASN A 110 20.41 -22.79 11.56
C ASN A 110 21.67 -22.02 11.10
N LEU A 111 21.51 -20.83 10.52
CA LEU A 111 22.61 -20.03 9.98
C LEU A 111 23.56 -19.48 11.05
N ALA A 112 23.04 -19.24 12.26
CA ALA A 112 23.84 -18.80 13.40
C ALA A 112 24.73 -19.92 13.97
N HIS A 113 24.44 -21.18 13.68
CA HIS A 113 25.16 -22.31 14.24
C HIS A 113 26.44 -22.63 13.41
N PRO A 114 27.64 -22.72 14.04
CA PRO A 114 28.91 -22.89 13.32
C PRO A 114 29.01 -24.11 12.40
N ALA A 115 28.28 -25.17 12.74
CA ALA A 115 28.30 -26.43 12.00
C ALA A 115 27.31 -26.53 10.83
N SER A 116 26.52 -25.48 10.54
CA SER A 116 25.53 -25.52 9.46
C SER A 116 26.20 -25.55 8.08
N ARG A 117 25.78 -26.51 7.24
CA ARG A 117 26.21 -26.59 5.83
C ARG A 117 25.52 -25.54 4.95
N ILE A 118 24.26 -25.27 5.26
CA ILE A 118 23.48 -24.22 4.56
C ILE A 118 24.15 -22.86 4.77
N ALA A 119 24.67 -22.60 5.97
CA ALA A 119 25.47 -21.41 6.24
C ALA A 119 26.73 -21.35 5.39
N GLN A 120 27.42 -22.47 5.15
CA GLN A 120 28.60 -22.50 4.29
C GLN A 120 28.27 -22.13 2.83
N PHE A 121 27.15 -22.63 2.31
CA PHE A 121 26.67 -22.29 0.97
C PHE A 121 26.28 -20.81 0.86
N LEU A 122 25.45 -20.31 1.80
CA LEU A 122 25.00 -18.91 1.79
C LEU A 122 26.09 -17.90 2.16
N ARG A 123 27.25 -18.34 2.66
CA ARG A 123 28.44 -17.51 2.89
C ARG A 123 29.19 -17.14 1.60
N PHE A 124 28.70 -17.57 0.43
CA PHE A 124 29.23 -17.15 -0.86
C PHE A 124 29.38 -15.62 -0.94
N ARG A 125 30.54 -15.15 -1.43
CA ARG A 125 30.96 -13.74 -1.29
C ARG A 125 29.93 -12.73 -1.86
N PRO A 126 29.37 -12.92 -3.05
CA PRO A 126 28.32 -12.04 -3.59
C PRO A 126 27.06 -11.99 -2.72
N LEU A 127 26.52 -13.13 -2.30
CA LEU A 127 25.33 -13.22 -1.44
C LEU A 127 25.55 -12.48 -0.12
N ARG A 128 26.72 -12.70 0.51
CA ARG A 128 27.10 -11.99 1.73
C ARG A 128 27.27 -10.49 1.49
N TRP A 129 27.84 -10.09 0.36
CA TRP A 129 28.05 -8.69 0.01
C TRP A 129 26.72 -7.93 -0.12
N ILE A 130 25.73 -8.54 -0.79
CA ILE A 130 24.37 -8.03 -0.93
C ILE A 130 23.69 -8.00 0.45
N GLY A 131 23.77 -9.09 1.22
CA GLY A 131 23.14 -9.17 2.55
C GLY A 131 23.61 -8.08 3.51
N ILE A 132 24.91 -7.77 3.52
CA ILE A 132 25.48 -6.70 4.35
C ILE A 132 24.95 -5.30 3.98
N ARG A 133 24.47 -5.10 2.75
CA ARG A 133 23.96 -3.84 2.20
C ARG A 133 22.45 -3.84 1.96
N SER A 134 21.78 -4.92 2.34
CA SER A 134 20.36 -5.13 2.08
C SER A 134 19.50 -3.99 2.59
N TYR A 135 19.85 -3.44 3.75
CA TYR A 135 19.17 -2.27 4.31
C TYR A 135 19.30 -1.02 3.42
N GLY A 136 20.52 -0.66 3.00
CA GLY A 136 20.73 0.46 2.08
C GLY A 136 20.05 0.26 0.72
N ILE A 137 20.09 -0.95 0.18
CA ILE A 137 19.37 -1.30 -1.06
C ILE A 137 17.86 -1.08 -0.86
N TYR A 138 17.30 -1.58 0.23
CA TYR A 138 15.89 -1.40 0.59
C TYR A 138 15.52 0.08 0.83
N LEU A 139 16.40 0.88 1.40
CA LEU A 139 16.09 2.30 1.63
C LEU A 139 16.09 3.10 0.32
N TRP A 140 17.08 2.88 -0.54
CA TRP A 140 17.30 3.70 -1.72
C TRP A 140 16.57 3.23 -2.97
N HIS A 141 16.12 1.97 -3.05
CA HIS A 141 15.38 1.49 -4.22
C HIS A 141 14.12 2.30 -4.50
N TYR A 142 13.28 2.57 -3.49
CA TYR A 142 12.01 3.23 -3.70
C TYR A 142 12.14 4.68 -4.20
N PRO A 143 12.96 5.57 -3.60
CA PRO A 143 13.20 6.91 -4.14
C PRO A 143 13.77 6.90 -5.56
N ILE A 144 14.72 6.01 -5.85
CA ILE A 144 15.34 5.94 -7.18
C ILE A 144 14.29 5.52 -8.22
N LEU A 145 13.53 4.47 -7.95
CA LEU A 145 12.49 3.99 -8.87
C LEU A 145 11.40 5.04 -9.10
N THR A 146 10.92 5.69 -8.04
CA THR A 146 9.84 6.68 -8.14
C THR A 146 10.27 7.98 -8.84
N LEU A 147 11.49 8.46 -8.62
CA LEU A 147 11.99 9.70 -9.23
C LEU A 147 12.42 9.54 -10.69
N THR A 148 12.83 8.33 -11.09
CA THR A 148 13.35 8.08 -12.44
C THR A 148 12.34 7.43 -13.37
N THR A 149 11.17 7.03 -12.86
CA THR A 149 10.08 6.48 -13.70
C THR A 149 9.18 7.62 -14.17
N PRO A 150 9.06 7.85 -15.50
CA PRO A 150 8.21 8.91 -16.04
C PRO A 150 6.74 8.66 -15.71
N LYS A 151 6.03 9.69 -15.21
CA LYS A 151 4.60 9.60 -14.88
C LYS A 151 3.71 9.33 -16.11
N VAL A 152 4.15 9.77 -17.29
CA VAL A 152 3.38 9.65 -18.55
C VAL A 152 3.49 8.24 -19.14
N ASN A 153 4.56 7.50 -18.86
CA ASN A 153 4.83 6.16 -19.39
C ASN A 153 5.00 5.12 -18.27
N ALA A 154 4.21 5.23 -17.20
CA ALA A 154 4.32 4.37 -16.02
C ALA A 154 4.15 2.86 -16.34
N GLY A 155 3.59 2.52 -17.51
CA GLY A 155 3.44 1.14 -17.99
C GLY A 155 4.55 0.61 -18.90
N ASP A 156 5.40 1.46 -19.51
CA ASP A 156 6.38 0.99 -20.50
C ASP A 156 7.66 0.50 -19.83
N PHE A 157 7.90 -0.80 -19.89
CA PHE A 157 9.16 -1.40 -19.42
C PHE A 157 10.32 -1.01 -20.35
N SER A 158 11.30 -0.28 -19.81
CA SER A 158 12.56 0.01 -20.50
C SER A 158 13.71 -0.73 -19.81
N LEU A 159 14.31 -1.68 -20.53
CA LEU A 159 15.45 -2.47 -20.03
C LEU A 159 16.64 -1.56 -19.66
N ILE A 160 16.92 -0.55 -20.48
CA ILE A 160 18.00 0.42 -20.24
C ILE A 160 17.75 1.18 -18.94
N ARG A 161 16.52 1.66 -18.74
CA ARG A 161 16.13 2.35 -17.49
C ARG A 161 16.28 1.42 -16.29
N ALA A 162 15.82 0.18 -16.38
CA ALA A 162 15.93 -0.80 -15.30
C ALA A 162 17.40 -1.10 -14.94
N ILE A 163 18.28 -1.25 -15.93
CA ILE A 163 19.72 -1.45 -15.72
C ILE A 163 20.34 -0.22 -15.03
N ILE A 164 20.03 0.99 -15.51
CA ILE A 164 20.55 2.23 -14.90
C ILE A 164 20.04 2.38 -13.46
N GLN A 165 18.74 2.16 -13.21
CA GLN A 165 18.16 2.17 -11.88
C GLN A 165 18.84 1.16 -10.96
N PHE A 166 19.05 -0.08 -11.42
CA PHE A 166 19.74 -1.10 -10.66
C PHE A 166 21.18 -0.68 -10.29
N ILE A 167 21.96 -0.17 -11.25
CA ILE A 167 23.32 0.32 -11.01
C ILE A 167 23.30 1.47 -9.99
N LEU A 168 22.39 2.43 -10.14
CA LEU A 168 22.25 3.56 -9.22
C LEU A 168 21.90 3.11 -7.80
N ILE A 169 20.98 2.16 -7.64
CA ILE A 169 20.60 1.59 -6.34
C ILE A 169 21.81 0.97 -5.67
N ILE A 170 22.55 0.13 -6.39
CA ILE A 170 23.72 -0.56 -5.86
C ILE A 170 24.84 0.44 -5.50
N MET A 171 25.07 1.45 -6.32
CA MET A 171 26.08 2.50 -6.09
C MET A 171 25.74 3.35 -4.87
N ILE A 172 24.50 3.85 -4.78
CA ILE A 172 24.05 4.68 -3.66
C ILE A 172 24.00 3.85 -2.36
N ALA A 173 23.52 2.61 -2.41
CA ALA A 173 23.55 1.71 -1.26
C ALA A 173 24.98 1.43 -0.79
N GLN A 174 25.95 1.27 -1.70
CA GLN A 174 27.36 1.10 -1.34
C GLN A 174 27.95 2.35 -0.67
N ILE A 175 27.62 3.54 -1.16
CA ILE A 175 28.06 4.81 -0.55
C ILE A 175 27.42 4.98 0.83
N SER A 176 26.10 4.80 0.92
CA SER A 176 25.33 4.87 2.17
C SER A 176 25.89 3.89 3.21
N TRP A 177 26.14 2.64 2.80
CA TRP A 177 26.73 1.64 3.67
C TRP A 177 28.12 2.06 4.19
N LYS A 178 29.00 2.56 3.30
CA LYS A 178 30.39 2.91 3.66
C LYS A 178 30.46 4.11 4.61
N TYR A 179 29.65 5.14 4.37
CA TYR A 179 29.77 6.43 5.04
C TYR A 179 28.75 6.68 6.16
N ILE A 180 27.62 5.96 6.15
CA ILE A 180 26.54 6.15 7.14
C ILE A 180 26.40 4.87 7.97
N GLU A 181 26.06 3.74 7.34
CA GLU A 181 25.69 2.53 8.09
C GLU A 181 26.89 1.91 8.82
N LYS A 182 28.04 1.75 8.17
CA LYS A 182 29.23 1.12 8.75
C LYS A 182 29.76 1.90 9.97
N PRO A 183 29.95 3.24 9.93
CA PRO A 183 30.34 4.00 11.11
C PRO A 183 29.35 3.87 12.27
N ILE A 184 28.05 3.96 11.99
CA ILE A 184 27.00 3.82 13.01
C ILE A 184 27.06 2.43 13.66
N ARG A 185 27.16 1.37 12.86
CA ARG A 185 27.27 -0.02 13.34
C ARG A 185 28.54 -0.28 14.16
N GLN A 186 29.61 0.45 13.90
CA GLN A 186 30.88 0.36 14.65
C GLN A 186 30.90 1.24 15.90
N GLY A 187 29.79 1.88 16.24
CA GLY A 187 29.67 2.64 17.49
C GLY A 187 30.02 4.12 17.38
N ALA A 188 30.03 4.70 16.17
CA ALA A 188 30.20 6.15 16.02
C ALA A 188 29.19 6.97 16.85
N LEU A 189 27.97 6.44 17.06
CA LEU A 189 26.96 7.05 17.92
C LEU A 189 27.22 6.87 19.42
N ARG A 190 27.98 5.83 19.82
CA ARG A 190 28.27 5.52 21.23
C ARG A 190 29.26 6.51 21.85
N ASN A 191 30.11 7.13 21.03
CA ASN A 191 31.06 8.15 21.45
C ASN A 191 30.51 9.58 21.34
N ILE A 192 29.24 9.76 20.97
CA ILE A 192 28.59 11.09 21.00
C ILE A 192 28.24 11.40 22.45
N GLN A 193 29.20 11.96 23.17
CA GLN A 193 28.91 12.63 24.43
C GLN A 193 28.12 13.90 24.11
N PHE A 194 26.82 13.90 24.44
CA PHE A 194 25.91 15.06 24.29
C PHE A 194 26.34 16.32 25.08
N LYS A 195 27.48 16.29 25.76
CA LYS A 195 27.95 17.35 26.64
C LYS A 195 28.67 18.51 25.95
N ASN A 196 29.07 18.39 24.68
CA ASN A 196 29.79 19.46 23.94
C ASN A 196 29.62 19.38 22.41
N LEU A 197 28.39 19.30 21.89
CA LEU A 197 28.16 19.48 20.44
C LEU A 197 28.33 20.95 20.04
N ARG A 198 29.58 21.43 19.94
CA ARG A 198 29.90 22.58 19.09
C ARG A 198 29.94 22.09 17.64
N LEU A 199 29.08 22.65 16.79
CA LEU A 199 28.89 22.29 15.37
C LEU A 199 30.18 22.26 14.53
N GLN A 200 31.26 22.89 15.03
CA GLN A 200 32.54 23.01 14.34
C GLN A 200 33.30 21.67 14.24
N ASN A 201 33.23 20.79 15.25
CA ASN A 201 34.03 19.55 15.32
C ASN A 201 33.32 18.30 14.72
N VAL A 202 32.16 18.49 14.10
CA VAL A 202 31.40 17.39 13.49
C VAL A 202 32.08 16.98 12.17
N ALA A 203 32.44 15.70 12.04
CA ALA A 203 33.05 15.15 10.83
C ALA A 203 32.23 15.50 9.57
N LEU A 204 32.92 15.78 8.47
CA LEU A 204 32.29 16.21 7.21
C LEU A 204 31.16 15.25 6.77
N SER A 205 31.31 13.95 7.01
CA SER A 205 30.31 12.91 6.71
C SER A 205 29.01 13.08 7.50
N VAL A 206 29.08 13.55 8.76
CA VAL A 206 27.91 13.78 9.61
C VAL A 206 27.24 15.10 9.25
N LYS A 207 28.02 16.13 8.87
CA LYS A 207 27.46 17.37 8.29
C LYS A 207 26.72 17.07 6.98
N LEU A 208 27.32 16.26 6.11
CA LEU A 208 26.70 15.84 4.85
C LEU A 208 25.45 14.99 5.09
N ALA A 209 25.48 14.08 6.07
CA ALA A 209 24.31 13.27 6.44
C ALA A 209 23.17 14.14 7.03
N LEU A 210 23.49 15.13 7.85
CA LEU A 210 22.51 16.11 8.37
C LEU A 210 21.94 16.97 7.25
N ILE A 211 22.77 17.44 6.31
CA ILE A 211 22.31 18.19 5.14
C ILE A 211 21.39 17.32 4.28
N CYS A 212 21.77 16.07 4.00
CA CYS A 212 20.93 15.13 3.28
C CYS A 212 19.62 14.83 4.04
N ALA A 213 19.67 14.65 5.35
CA ALA A 213 18.47 14.41 6.16
C ALA A 213 17.53 15.62 6.17
N VAL A 214 18.07 16.84 6.31
CA VAL A 214 17.31 18.09 6.23
C VAL A 214 16.75 18.29 4.82
N PHE A 215 17.52 17.98 3.77
CA PHE A 215 17.07 18.10 2.39
C PHE A 215 15.96 17.08 2.06
N VAL A 216 16.11 15.82 2.47
CA VAL A 216 15.07 14.78 2.31
C VAL A 216 13.83 15.13 3.13
N SER A 217 14.00 15.59 4.37
CA SER A 217 12.88 16.04 5.20
C SER A 217 12.20 17.28 4.60
N SER A 218 12.95 18.18 3.98
CA SER A 218 12.41 19.38 3.32
C SER A 218 11.64 19.00 2.06
N ILE A 219 12.15 18.07 1.25
CA ILE A 219 11.43 17.50 0.10
C ILE A 219 10.15 16.78 0.56
N ALA A 220 10.22 16.00 1.65
CA ALA A 220 9.04 15.34 2.21
C ALA A 220 7.99 16.35 2.68
N VAL A 221 8.39 17.39 3.41
CA VAL A 221 7.49 18.46 3.88
C VAL A 221 6.93 19.27 2.70
N PHE A 222 7.75 19.60 1.68
CA PHE A 222 7.27 20.30 0.48
C PHE A 222 6.34 19.44 -0.37
N GLY A 223 6.60 18.13 -0.44
CA GLY A 223 5.72 17.15 -1.09
C GLY A 223 4.37 17.04 -0.38
N LEU A 224 4.38 16.97 0.96
CA LEU A 224 3.17 16.95 1.79
C LEU A 224 2.40 18.29 1.72
N SER A 225 3.09 19.43 1.68
CA SER A 225 2.43 20.75 1.66
C SER A 225 1.78 21.05 0.31
N LYS A 226 2.42 20.69 -0.80
CA LYS A 226 1.79 20.79 -2.14
C LYS A 226 0.65 19.78 -2.33
N GLY A 227 0.77 18.57 -1.76
CA GLY A 227 -0.33 17.60 -1.72
C GLY A 227 -1.53 18.06 -0.89
N SER A 228 -1.30 18.85 0.16
CA SER A 228 -2.38 19.42 1.00
C SER A 228 -2.99 20.69 0.39
N LYS A 229 -2.20 21.54 -0.28
CA LYS A 229 -2.70 22.74 -0.97
C LYS A 229 -3.54 22.41 -2.22
N ALA A 230 -3.40 21.23 -2.79
CA ALA A 230 -4.29 20.73 -3.85
C ALA A 230 -5.68 20.29 -3.31
N LYS A 231 -5.84 20.11 -1.99
CA LYS A 231 -7.11 19.75 -1.34
C LYS A 231 -7.97 20.95 -0.92
N GLU A 232 -7.39 22.15 -0.82
CA GLU A 232 -8.13 23.37 -0.51
C GLU A 232 -8.51 24.11 -1.80
N ASN A 233 -9.42 23.53 -2.59
CA ASN A 233 -10.16 24.32 -3.57
C ASN A 233 -11.45 24.81 -2.89
N PRO A 234 -11.68 26.12 -2.72
CA PRO A 234 -12.86 26.66 -2.02
C PRO A 234 -14.23 26.31 -2.63
N GLN A 235 -14.27 25.54 -3.72
CA GLN A 235 -15.51 25.00 -4.29
C GLN A 235 -16.00 23.69 -3.63
N LEU A 236 -15.20 23.05 -2.77
CA LEU A 236 -15.62 21.82 -2.06
C LEU A 236 -16.62 22.07 -0.92
N ASP A 237 -16.56 23.22 -0.24
CA ASP A 237 -17.47 23.51 0.89
C ASP A 237 -18.94 23.70 0.47
N LYS A 238 -19.20 23.99 -0.81
CA LYS A 238 -20.58 24.11 -1.32
C LYS A 238 -21.25 22.77 -1.60
N VAL A 239 -20.51 21.66 -1.62
CA VAL A 239 -21.06 20.32 -1.92
C VAL A 239 -21.43 19.57 -0.63
N GLU A 240 -20.70 19.77 0.47
CA GLU A 240 -21.05 19.18 1.77
C GLU A 240 -22.34 19.75 2.37
N ALA A 241 -22.67 21.02 2.08
CA ALA A 241 -23.87 21.68 2.63
C ALA A 241 -25.20 21.18 2.03
N VAL A 242 -25.19 20.41 0.92
CA VAL A 242 -26.43 19.96 0.26
C VAL A 242 -26.88 18.58 0.76
N GLN A 243 -26.05 17.81 1.47
CA GLN A 243 -26.35 16.39 1.80
C GLN A 243 -26.72 16.10 3.26
N THR A 244 -26.86 17.09 4.14
CA THR A 244 -27.15 16.85 5.57
C THR A 244 -28.56 17.23 6.05
N GLN A 245 -29.56 17.33 5.15
CA GLN A 245 -30.98 17.36 5.56
C GLN A 245 -31.67 16.03 5.26
N PRO A 246 -32.26 15.34 6.26
CA PRO A 246 -33.09 14.17 6.03
C PRO A 246 -34.35 14.60 5.26
N ALA A 247 -34.63 13.91 4.15
CA ALA A 247 -35.79 14.18 3.30
C ALA A 247 -37.10 14.05 4.12
N LYS A 248 -37.79 15.17 4.32
CA LYS A 248 -39.24 15.17 4.64
C LYS A 248 -40.00 15.15 3.31
N HIS A 249 -40.83 14.14 3.14
CA HIS A 249 -41.78 13.98 2.03
C HIS A 249 -42.63 15.24 1.78
N PRO A 250 -43.00 15.48 0.52
CA PRO A 250 -44.38 15.91 0.24
C PRO A 250 -45.13 14.93 -0.67
N VAL A 251 -46.37 14.71 -0.24
CA VAL A 251 -47.45 13.95 -0.85
C VAL A 251 -47.85 14.53 -2.21
N ALA A 252 -48.21 13.64 -3.13
CA ALA A 252 -48.80 13.96 -4.42
C ALA A 252 -50.16 14.68 -4.28
N ILE A 253 -50.36 15.78 -5.02
CA ILE A 253 -51.69 16.28 -5.36
C ILE A 253 -51.72 16.48 -6.88
N ARG A 254 -52.61 15.72 -7.52
CA ARG A 254 -53.06 15.90 -8.90
C ARG A 254 -54.20 16.91 -8.91
N GLU A 255 -54.18 17.88 -9.82
CA GLU A 255 -55.38 18.44 -10.45
C GLU A 255 -55.10 18.75 -11.94
N ASN A 256 -56.13 18.60 -12.75
CA ASN A 256 -56.21 18.78 -14.22
C ASN A 256 -57.47 19.66 -14.48
N PRO A 257 -57.83 20.02 -15.73
CA PRO A 257 -57.39 21.13 -16.57
C PRO A 257 -58.49 22.21 -16.80
N ALA A 258 -58.11 23.38 -17.37
CA ALA A 258 -58.80 24.16 -18.44
C ALA A 258 -58.78 25.70 -18.31
N GLN A 259 -58.81 26.33 -19.50
CA GLN A 259 -59.27 27.70 -19.89
C GLN A 259 -58.27 28.85 -20.15
N GLU A 260 -58.03 29.06 -21.46
CA GLU A 260 -58.21 30.28 -22.28
C GLU A 260 -57.36 31.57 -22.10
N THR A 261 -56.50 31.77 -23.12
CA THR A 261 -55.98 32.95 -23.88
C THR A 261 -56.77 34.30 -23.86
N PRO A 262 -56.26 35.47 -24.37
CA PRO A 262 -55.26 35.64 -25.45
C PRO A 262 -54.26 36.85 -25.42
N LYS A 263 -53.36 36.83 -26.43
CA LYS A 263 -52.72 37.94 -27.18
C LYS A 263 -51.43 38.59 -26.65
N ASN A 264 -50.31 38.29 -27.32
CA ASN A 264 -49.78 39.20 -28.35
C ASN A 264 -48.87 38.47 -29.34
N GLN A 265 -49.08 38.77 -30.62
CA GLN A 265 -48.28 38.35 -31.76
C GLN A 265 -47.15 39.36 -31.95
N GLU A 266 -45.90 38.88 -32.03
CA GLU A 266 -44.91 39.47 -32.94
C GLU A 266 -44.22 38.31 -33.66
N GLU A 267 -44.32 38.33 -34.98
CA GLU A 267 -43.57 37.48 -35.89
C GLU A 267 -42.07 37.79 -35.78
N SER A 268 -41.24 36.77 -35.65
CA SER A 268 -40.06 36.65 -36.52
C SER A 268 -39.35 35.29 -36.37
N LYS A 269 -39.29 34.61 -37.53
CA LYS A 269 -38.23 33.71 -38.00
C LYS A 269 -38.14 32.31 -37.38
N GLU A 270 -38.43 31.36 -38.27
CA GLU A 270 -37.93 29.99 -38.25
C GLU A 270 -36.49 29.90 -37.75
N VAL A 271 -36.30 29.19 -36.64
CA VAL A 271 -35.15 28.32 -36.47
C VAL A 271 -35.72 27.00 -35.99
N ASN A 272 -35.66 25.98 -36.84
CA ASN A 272 -35.86 24.58 -36.45
C ASN A 272 -34.83 24.25 -35.36
N SER A 273 -35.17 24.47 -34.10
CA SER A 273 -34.47 23.91 -32.96
C SER A 273 -34.89 22.45 -32.84
N VAL A 274 -34.14 21.60 -33.54
CA VAL A 274 -34.05 20.19 -33.18
C VAL A 274 -33.79 20.14 -31.68
N GLN A 275 -34.75 19.58 -30.93
CA GLN A 275 -34.63 19.32 -29.50
C GLN A 275 -33.25 18.72 -29.21
N PRO A 276 -32.52 19.17 -28.17
CA PRO A 276 -31.35 18.43 -27.74
C PRO A 276 -31.81 17.03 -27.38
N LYS A 277 -31.25 16.02 -28.07
CA LYS A 277 -31.29 14.62 -27.63
C LYS A 277 -31.06 14.62 -26.12
N SER A 278 -31.96 14.00 -25.37
CA SER A 278 -31.85 13.79 -23.93
C SER A 278 -30.40 13.55 -23.55
N SER A 279 -29.81 14.43 -22.73
CA SER A 279 -28.47 14.22 -22.19
C SER A 279 -28.37 12.78 -21.69
N PRO A 280 -27.35 12.00 -22.09
CA PRO A 280 -27.24 10.62 -21.66
C PRO A 280 -27.24 10.57 -20.14
N ASN A 281 -28.10 9.74 -19.55
CA ASN A 281 -28.12 9.53 -18.11
C ASN A 281 -26.87 8.73 -17.73
N VAL A 282 -25.86 9.40 -17.18
CA VAL A 282 -24.56 8.81 -16.82
C VAL A 282 -24.45 8.67 -15.30
N THR A 283 -24.02 7.50 -14.83
CA THR A 283 -23.66 7.26 -13.43
C THR A 283 -22.18 6.88 -13.33
N ALA A 284 -21.42 7.60 -12.52
CA ALA A 284 -20.03 7.29 -12.21
C ALA A 284 -19.92 6.70 -10.81
N ILE A 285 -19.29 5.54 -10.69
CA ILE A 285 -19.03 4.86 -9.42
C ILE A 285 -17.53 4.65 -9.29
N GLY A 286 -16.93 5.11 -8.19
CA GLY A 286 -15.48 4.98 -8.06
C GLY A 286 -14.88 5.18 -6.69
N ASP A 287 -13.56 5.19 -6.69
CA ASP A 287 -12.72 5.39 -5.50
C ASP A 287 -12.17 6.83 -5.44
N SER A 288 -11.06 7.02 -4.72
CA SER A 288 -10.38 8.32 -4.61
C SER A 288 -10.04 8.95 -5.97
N VAL A 289 -9.71 8.15 -6.99
CA VAL A 289 -9.38 8.69 -8.32
C VAL A 289 -10.61 9.31 -8.96
N MET A 290 -11.78 8.70 -8.76
CA MET A 290 -13.05 9.25 -9.25
C MET A 290 -13.41 10.57 -8.56
N ILE A 291 -13.11 10.70 -7.26
CA ILE A 291 -13.27 11.95 -6.51
C ILE A 291 -12.41 13.06 -7.14
N ASP A 292 -11.14 12.76 -7.43
CA ASP A 292 -10.20 13.71 -8.00
C ASP A 292 -10.63 14.22 -9.39
N ILE A 293 -11.27 13.37 -10.19
CA ILE A 293 -11.75 13.74 -11.55
C ILE A 293 -13.21 14.23 -11.59
N ALA A 294 -13.95 14.14 -10.49
CA ALA A 294 -15.38 14.48 -10.45
C ALA A 294 -15.73 15.88 -10.99
N PRO A 295 -14.94 16.95 -10.75
CA PRO A 295 -15.22 18.26 -11.34
C PRO A 295 -15.17 18.27 -12.87
N TYR A 296 -14.23 17.51 -13.45
CA TYR A 296 -14.10 17.38 -14.90
C TYR A 296 -15.25 16.57 -15.51
N LEU A 297 -15.69 15.53 -14.80
CA LEU A 297 -16.85 14.73 -15.21
C LEU A 297 -18.14 15.55 -15.18
N LYS A 298 -18.36 16.37 -14.14
CA LYS A 298 -19.52 17.28 -14.07
C LYS A 298 -19.50 18.35 -15.18
N ASN A 299 -18.32 18.81 -15.58
CA ASN A 299 -18.19 19.74 -16.71
C ASN A 299 -18.54 19.08 -18.05
N ALA A 300 -18.19 17.80 -18.23
CA ALA A 300 -18.48 17.05 -19.46
C ALA A 300 -19.93 16.54 -19.52
N PHE A 301 -20.48 16.16 -18.37
CA PHE A 301 -21.81 15.60 -18.20
C PHE A 301 -22.51 16.34 -17.05
N PRO A 302 -23.24 17.44 -17.32
CA PRO A 302 -23.82 18.28 -16.27
C PRO A 302 -24.75 17.54 -15.31
N ASP A 303 -25.50 16.56 -15.82
CA ASP A 303 -26.47 15.77 -15.06
C ASP A 303 -25.90 14.43 -14.55
N ILE A 304 -24.57 14.26 -14.54
CA ILE A 304 -23.94 13.02 -14.07
C ILE A 304 -24.16 12.78 -12.59
N ARG A 305 -24.60 11.56 -12.25
CA ARG A 305 -24.59 11.08 -10.87
C ARG A 305 -23.22 10.53 -10.54
N ILE A 306 -22.57 11.02 -9.49
CA ILE A 306 -21.26 10.52 -9.06
C ILE A 306 -21.38 9.97 -7.65
N ASP A 307 -21.11 8.68 -7.51
CA ASP A 307 -20.98 7.99 -6.23
C ASP A 307 -19.52 7.53 -6.07
N ALA A 308 -18.72 8.29 -5.34
CA ALA A 308 -17.31 7.99 -5.12
C ALA A 308 -16.94 8.08 -3.64
N GLN A 309 -16.11 7.14 -3.16
CA GLN A 309 -15.67 7.10 -1.77
C GLN A 309 -14.17 6.82 -1.67
N ILE A 310 -13.49 7.50 -0.75
CA ILE A 310 -12.06 7.29 -0.48
C ILE A 310 -11.84 5.84 -0.05
N GLY A 311 -10.92 5.14 -0.72
CA GLY A 311 -10.58 3.76 -0.39
C GLY A 311 -11.60 2.72 -0.85
N ARG A 312 -12.61 3.09 -1.66
CA ARG A 312 -13.62 2.13 -2.14
C ARG A 312 -12.96 1.00 -2.94
N GLN A 313 -13.31 -0.23 -2.59
CA GLN A 313 -12.95 -1.43 -3.33
C GLN A 313 -14.09 -1.91 -4.21
N LEU A 314 -13.77 -2.72 -5.22
CA LEU A 314 -14.75 -3.26 -6.16
C LEU A 314 -15.83 -4.11 -5.45
N SER A 315 -15.42 -4.89 -4.46
CA SER A 315 -16.31 -5.67 -3.60
C SER A 315 -17.42 -4.83 -2.95
N LYS A 316 -17.10 -3.60 -2.56
CA LYS A 316 -18.04 -2.65 -1.94
C LYS A 316 -18.88 -1.88 -2.96
N ALA A 317 -18.49 -1.86 -4.23
CA ALA A 317 -19.25 -1.20 -5.29
C ALA A 317 -20.41 -2.06 -5.82
N ILE A 318 -20.28 -3.39 -5.77
CA ILE A 318 -21.34 -4.34 -6.15
C ILE A 318 -22.69 -4.01 -5.48
N PRO A 319 -22.81 -3.92 -4.14
CA PRO A 319 -24.08 -3.60 -3.50
C PRO A 319 -24.59 -2.18 -3.82
N VAL A 320 -23.69 -1.23 -4.12
CA VAL A 320 -24.06 0.13 -4.53
C VAL A 320 -24.71 0.12 -5.91
N VAL A 321 -24.14 -0.63 -6.87
CA VAL A 321 -24.73 -0.81 -8.20
C VAL A 321 -26.09 -1.49 -8.10
N GLU A 322 -26.19 -2.55 -7.31
CA GLU A 322 -27.44 -3.28 -7.10
C GLU A 322 -28.53 -2.37 -6.53
N GLN A 323 -28.21 -1.58 -5.50
CA GLN A 323 -29.13 -0.60 -4.94
C GLN A 323 -29.58 0.43 -5.99
N LEU A 324 -28.64 1.04 -6.73
CA LEU A 324 -28.95 2.03 -7.75
C LEU A 324 -29.83 1.46 -8.86
N LYS A 325 -29.59 0.21 -9.26
CA LYS A 325 -30.39 -0.50 -10.25
C LYS A 325 -31.82 -0.72 -9.75
N ASN A 326 -31.96 -1.21 -8.52
CA ASN A 326 -33.26 -1.51 -7.92
C ASN A 326 -34.13 -0.26 -7.70
N GLU A 327 -33.49 0.88 -7.41
CA GLU A 327 -34.17 2.17 -7.26
C GLU A 327 -34.49 2.85 -8.61
N GLY A 328 -34.09 2.27 -9.75
CA GLY A 328 -34.23 2.91 -11.07
C GLY A 328 -33.33 4.13 -11.27
N ASN A 329 -32.30 4.27 -10.43
CA ASN A 329 -31.38 5.41 -10.38
C ASN A 329 -30.06 5.16 -11.12
N LEU A 330 -29.84 3.95 -11.64
CA LEU A 330 -28.65 3.61 -12.43
C LEU A 330 -28.82 4.15 -13.86
N GLY A 331 -27.90 5.02 -14.28
CA GLY A 331 -27.90 5.59 -15.62
C GLY A 331 -27.66 4.55 -16.72
N ASN A 332 -28.05 4.90 -17.95
CA ASN A 332 -27.86 4.06 -19.14
C ASN A 332 -26.38 3.86 -19.50
N TYR A 333 -25.51 4.75 -19.01
CA TYR A 333 -24.06 4.62 -19.14
C TYR A 333 -23.45 4.65 -17.74
N VAL A 334 -22.62 3.65 -17.43
CA VAL A 334 -21.95 3.54 -16.13
C VAL A 334 -20.44 3.66 -16.30
N ILE A 335 -19.84 4.61 -15.59
CA ILE A 335 -18.38 4.79 -15.53
C ILE A 335 -17.88 4.17 -14.24
N ILE A 336 -17.02 3.16 -14.33
CA ILE A 336 -16.39 2.51 -13.16
C ILE A 336 -14.95 2.98 -13.03
N GLY A 337 -14.63 3.65 -11.93
CA GLY A 337 -13.27 4.07 -11.58
C GLY A 337 -12.81 3.42 -10.27
N LEU A 338 -12.54 2.11 -10.32
CA LEU A 338 -12.18 1.28 -9.16
C LEU A 338 -10.94 0.44 -9.47
N GLY A 339 -10.21 0.08 -8.42
CA GLY A 339 -9.05 -0.83 -8.50
C GLY A 339 -7.74 -0.22 -8.01
N THR A 340 -7.72 1.08 -7.71
CA THR A 340 -6.51 1.73 -7.18
C THR A 340 -6.30 1.39 -5.70
N ASN A 341 -7.39 1.14 -4.97
CA ASN A 341 -7.40 0.93 -3.52
C ASN A 341 -7.52 -0.55 -3.09
N GLY A 342 -7.37 -1.49 -4.01
CA GLY A 342 -7.40 -2.91 -3.71
C GLY A 342 -7.55 -3.78 -4.93
N ALA A 343 -6.93 -4.97 -4.89
CA ALA A 343 -7.19 -6.00 -5.87
C ALA A 343 -8.62 -6.53 -5.76
N PHE A 344 -9.11 -7.08 -6.86
CA PHE A 344 -10.40 -7.75 -6.94
C PHE A 344 -10.28 -9.00 -7.81
N THR A 345 -11.21 -9.93 -7.65
CA THR A 345 -11.21 -11.18 -8.41
C THR A 345 -11.89 -11.01 -9.76
N THR A 346 -11.57 -11.88 -10.73
CA THR A 346 -12.27 -11.93 -12.02
C THR A 346 -13.77 -12.15 -11.81
N GLU A 347 -14.15 -12.99 -10.85
CA GLU A 347 -15.54 -13.26 -10.48
C GLU A 347 -16.27 -11.98 -10.02
N GLN A 348 -15.64 -11.17 -9.17
CA GLN A 348 -16.23 -9.90 -8.73
C GLN A 348 -16.39 -8.90 -9.88
N LEU A 349 -15.43 -8.85 -10.81
CA LEU A 349 -15.53 -7.99 -11.99
C LEU A 349 -16.67 -8.44 -12.91
N VAL A 350 -16.77 -9.73 -13.20
CA VAL A 350 -17.84 -10.30 -14.03
C VAL A 350 -19.21 -10.04 -13.39
N LEU A 351 -19.35 -10.28 -12.08
CA LEU A 351 -20.58 -9.98 -11.34
C LEU A 351 -20.98 -8.51 -11.46
N LEU A 352 -20.02 -7.59 -11.33
CA LEU A 352 -20.27 -6.15 -11.47
C LEU A 352 -20.77 -5.80 -12.88
N MET A 353 -20.16 -6.38 -13.92
CA MET A 353 -20.56 -6.16 -15.31
C MET A 353 -21.97 -6.71 -15.59
N GLU A 354 -22.27 -7.92 -15.11
CA GLU A 354 -23.61 -8.54 -15.24
C GLU A 354 -24.68 -7.72 -14.52
N LEU A 355 -24.35 -7.13 -13.36
CA LEU A 355 -25.26 -6.24 -12.63
C LEU A 355 -25.57 -4.97 -13.40
N ILE A 356 -24.56 -4.35 -14.03
CA ILE A 356 -24.75 -3.14 -14.84
C ILE A 356 -25.58 -3.44 -16.10
N GLY A 357 -25.41 -4.62 -16.67
CA GLY A 357 -26.01 -5.04 -17.93
C GLY A 357 -24.99 -5.00 -19.07
N ASN A 358 -25.11 -5.97 -19.99
CA ASN A 358 -24.25 -6.09 -21.18
C ASN A 358 -24.53 -4.98 -22.20
#